data_AF-A0A2W6DP30-F1
#
_entry.id   AF-A0A2W6DP30-F1
#
_cell.length_a   1.000
_cell.length_b   1.000
_cell.length_c   1.000
_cell.angle_alpha   90.00
_cell.angle_beta   90.00
_cell.angle_gamma   90.00
#
_symmetry.space_group_name_H-M   'P 1'
#
loop_
_entity.id
_entity.type
_entity.pdbx_description
1 polymer ?
#
loop_
_entity_poly.entity_id
_entity_poly.type
_entity_poly.pdbx_seq_one_letter_code
_entity_poly.pdbx_strand_id
1 'polypeptide(L)'
;MPAATPPPVGDRWGDVEGRHISLFCLVEQVAESTLRGLLPSRLHQQGQVVGRGLDSVYVRFAGNEVVSLSPRLLRLLPDAPDGAARREGPG
;
A
#
# COMPACT_ATOMS: atom_id res chain seq x y z
N MET A 1 24.17 30.21 -15.13
CA MET A 1 23.00 29.85 -14.31
C MET A 1 23.22 28.45 -13.77
N PRO A 2 23.37 28.23 -12.46
CA PRO A 2 23.49 26.87 -11.94
C PRO A 2 22.16 26.15 -12.18
N ALA A 3 22.20 25.00 -12.85
CA ALA A 3 21.04 24.15 -13.01
C ALA A 3 20.63 23.69 -11.60
N ALA A 4 19.43 24.08 -11.15
CA ALA A 4 18.86 23.53 -9.94
C ALA A 4 18.74 22.02 -10.13
N THR A 5 19.44 21.25 -9.30
CA THR A 5 19.27 19.79 -9.23
C THR A 5 17.78 19.53 -9.04
N PRO A 6 17.12 18.75 -9.91
CA PRO A 6 15.72 18.42 -9.70
C PRO A 6 15.56 17.84 -8.30
N PRO A 7 14.50 18.21 -7.56
CA PRO A 7 14.28 17.67 -6.22
C PRO A 7 14.34 16.14 -6.30
N PRO A 8 14.88 15.46 -5.27
CA PRO A 8 14.91 14.01 -5.26
C PRO A 8 13.50 13.53 -5.57
N VAL A 9 13.37 12.70 -6.61
CA VAL A 9 12.12 12.03 -6.93
C VAL A 9 11.78 11.26 -5.67
N GLY A 10 10.84 11.79 -4.89
CA GLY A 10 10.39 11.18 -3.64
C GLY A 10 10.05 9.72 -3.93
N ASP A 11 10.26 8.86 -2.94
CA ASP A 11 10.03 7.43 -3.11
C ASP A 11 8.67 7.19 -3.79
N ARG A 12 8.75 6.70 -5.03
CA ARG A 12 7.57 6.46 -5.88
C ARG A 12 6.62 5.44 -5.25
N TRP A 13 7.14 4.65 -4.30
CA TRP A 13 6.41 3.66 -3.51
C TRP A 13 6.04 4.17 -2.12
N GLY A 14 6.10 5.47 -1.88
CA GLY A 14 5.64 6.09 -0.65
C GLY A 14 4.12 6.13 -0.56
N ASP A 15 3.59 5.79 0.61
CA ASP A 15 2.19 6.00 0.97
C ASP A 15 1.84 7.49 1.09
N VAL A 16 0.61 7.81 1.49
CA VAL A 16 0.15 9.20 1.69
C VAL A 16 0.98 9.98 2.73
N GLU A 17 1.65 9.29 3.65
CA GLU A 17 2.51 9.85 4.70
C GLU A 17 4.01 9.80 4.30
N GLY A 18 4.33 9.32 3.10
CA GLY A 18 5.70 9.17 2.60
C GLY A 18 6.43 7.93 3.12
N ARG A 19 5.73 6.97 3.74
CA ARG A 19 6.29 5.71 4.22
C ARG A 19 6.41 4.71 3.07
N HIS A 20 7.56 4.06 2.95
CA HIS A 20 7.79 3.07 1.89
C HIS A 20 6.82 1.89 2.01
N ILE A 21 6.06 1.62 0.95
CA ILE A 21 5.15 0.49 0.85
C ILE A 21 5.91 -0.74 0.33
N SER A 22 6.28 -1.66 1.23
CA SER A 22 6.91 -2.95 0.90
C SER A 22 5.97 -3.92 0.17
N LEU A 23 6.51 -4.98 -0.42
CA LEU A 23 5.69 -6.11 -0.86
C LEU A 23 5.12 -6.85 0.36
N PHE A 24 3.94 -7.45 0.20
CA PHE A 24 3.22 -8.26 1.18
C PHE A 24 2.75 -7.52 2.44
N CYS A 25 2.97 -6.21 2.54
CA CYS A 25 2.48 -5.41 3.66
C CYS A 25 0.97 -5.15 3.56
N LEU A 26 0.37 -4.84 4.70
CA LEU A 26 -1.02 -4.40 4.79
C LEU A 26 -1.12 -2.89 4.56
N VAL A 27 -2.12 -2.51 3.77
CA VAL A 27 -2.43 -1.12 3.45
C VAL A 27 -3.92 -0.88 3.59
N GLU A 28 -4.30 0.36 3.89
CA GLU A 28 -5.67 0.85 3.81
C GLU A 28 -5.79 1.83 2.65
N GLN A 29 -6.85 1.73 1.85
CA GLN A 29 -7.15 2.78 0.88
C GLN A 29 -7.83 3.96 1.59
N VAL A 30 -7.17 5.11 1.63
CA VAL A 30 -7.63 6.31 2.36
C VAL A 30 -8.19 7.41 1.46
N ALA A 31 -8.08 7.24 0.15
CA ALA A 31 -8.65 8.15 -0.84
C ALA A 31 -9.20 7.38 -2.05
N GLU A 32 -10.20 7.96 -2.71
CA GLU A 32 -10.77 7.36 -3.91
C GLU A 32 -9.80 7.43 -5.09
N SER A 33 -9.84 6.40 -5.94
CA SER A 33 -9.15 6.43 -7.21
C SER A 33 -9.93 7.28 -8.20
N THR A 34 -9.25 8.19 -8.89
CA THR A 34 -9.85 9.00 -9.97
C THR A 34 -10.10 8.19 -11.25
N LEU A 35 -9.59 6.96 -11.32
CA LEU A 35 -9.96 5.98 -12.35
C LEU A 35 -11.43 5.58 -12.17
N ARG A 36 -12.31 6.40 -12.75
CA ARG A 36 -13.76 6.18 -12.77
C ARG A 36 -14.09 4.84 -13.43
N GLY A 37 -15.01 4.08 -12.82
CA GLY A 37 -16.17 3.61 -13.59
C GLY A 37 -16.59 2.15 -13.52
N LEU A 38 -15.87 1.23 -12.87
CA LEU A 38 -16.26 -0.20 -12.96
C LEU A 38 -16.19 -1.00 -11.66
N LEU A 39 -15.55 -0.49 -10.60
CA LEU A 39 -15.39 -1.23 -9.36
C LEU A 39 -16.05 -0.50 -8.18
N PRO A 40 -16.64 -1.23 -7.21
CA PRO A 40 -17.15 -0.64 -5.99
C PRO A 40 -16.06 0.14 -5.27
N SER A 41 -16.45 1.23 -4.58
CA SER A 41 -15.51 2.01 -3.78
C SER A 41 -14.91 1.13 -2.69
N ARG A 42 -13.59 1.21 -2.52
CA ARG A 42 -12.82 0.48 -1.52
C ARG A 42 -12.21 1.43 -0.49
N LEU A 43 -12.76 2.64 -0.39
CA LEU A 43 -12.36 3.59 0.64
C LEU A 43 -12.49 2.95 2.03
N HIS A 44 -11.45 3.12 2.85
CA HIS A 44 -11.27 2.51 4.16
C HIS A 44 -11.17 0.97 4.18
N GLN A 45 -11.09 0.32 3.02
CA GLN A 45 -10.82 -1.10 2.98
C GLN A 45 -9.33 -1.38 3.10
N GLN A 46 -9.04 -2.50 3.77
CA GLN A 46 -7.68 -3.01 3.91
C GLN A 46 -7.39 -4.03 2.81
N GLY A 47 -6.16 -4.04 2.35
CA GLY A 47 -5.66 -5.00 1.37
C GLY A 47 -4.19 -5.30 1.58
N GLN A 48 -3.72 -6.32 0.88
CA GLN A 48 -2.31 -6.71 0.89
C GLN A 48 -1.65 -6.31 -0.42
N VAL A 49 -0.47 -5.71 -0.35
CA VAL A 49 0.32 -5.42 -1.55
C VAL A 49 0.90 -6.73 -2.09
N VAL A 50 0.54 -7.09 -3.32
CA VAL A 50 0.97 -8.34 -3.98
C VAL A 50 1.92 -8.08 -5.15
N GLY A 51 2.12 -6.83 -5.55
CA GLY A 51 3.05 -6.47 -6.61
C GLY A 51 3.21 -4.96 -6.79
N ARG A 52 4.12 -4.59 -7.71
CA ARG A 52 4.40 -3.21 -8.11
C ARG A 52 4.47 -3.11 -9.63
N GLY A 53 3.89 -2.05 -10.18
CA GLY A 53 4.04 -1.65 -11.57
C GLY A 53 5.18 -0.65 -11.75
N LEU A 54 5.10 0.15 -12.80
CA LEU A 54 5.75 1.46 -12.84
C LEU A 54 4.76 2.40 -12.14
N ASP A 55 5.03 3.10 -11.05
CA ASP A 55 4.10 4.14 -10.51
C ASP A 55 2.79 3.67 -9.86
N SER A 56 2.45 2.38 -9.88
CA SER A 56 1.29 1.81 -9.15
C SER A 56 1.64 0.57 -8.33
N VAL A 57 0.88 0.31 -7.27
CA VAL A 57 0.95 -0.94 -6.51
C VAL A 57 -0.27 -1.80 -6.81
N TYR A 58 -0.06 -3.10 -6.87
CA TYR A 58 -1.14 -4.08 -6.99
C TYR A 58 -1.55 -4.52 -5.59
N VAL A 59 -2.78 -4.19 -5.21
CA VAL A 59 -3.34 -4.49 -3.89
C VAL A 59 -4.44 -5.52 -4.05
N ARG A 60 -4.33 -6.61 -3.29
CA ARG A 60 -5.37 -7.64 -3.17
C ARG A 60 -6.28 -7.29 -2.01
N PHE A 61 -7.56 -7.04 -2.32
CA PHE A 61 -8.60 -6.77 -1.32
C PHE A 61 -9.41 -8.05 -1.00
N ALA A 62 -10.33 -7.94 -0.04
CA ALA A 62 -11.26 -9.02 0.28
C ALA A 62 -12.02 -9.49 -0.97
N GLY A 63 -12.16 -10.81 -1.15
CA GLY A 63 -12.72 -11.39 -2.38
C GLY A 63 -11.70 -11.74 -3.48
N ASN A 64 -10.40 -11.70 -3.17
CA ASN A 64 -9.29 -12.01 -4.09
C ASN A 64 -9.17 -11.07 -5.31
N GLU A 65 -9.87 -9.95 -5.31
CA GLU A 65 -9.73 -8.94 -6.37
C GLU A 65 -8.39 -8.20 -6.22
N VAL A 66 -7.63 -8.14 -7.32
CA VAL A 66 -6.37 -7.39 -7.40
C VAL A 66 -6.60 -6.09 -8.17
N VAL A 67 -6.25 -4.97 -7.55
CA VAL A 67 -6.47 -3.63 -8.09
C VAL A 67 -5.15 -2.89 -8.16
N SER A 68 -4.91 -2.21 -9.27
CA SER A 68 -3.79 -1.29 -9.42
C SER A 68 -4.17 0.08 -8.84
N LEU A 69 -3.43 0.55 -7.83
CA LEU A 69 -3.66 1.82 -7.16
C LEU A 69 -2.38 2.67 -7.13
N SER A 70 -2.55 3.99 -7.13
CA SER A 70 -1.45 4.90 -6.82
C SER A 70 -1.08 4.76 -5.34
N PRO A 71 0.21 4.65 -4.98
CA PRO A 71 0.69 4.58 -3.60
C PRO A 71 0.16 5.72 -2.72
N ARG A 72 -0.06 6.90 -3.32
CA ARG A 72 -0.56 8.10 -2.63
C ARG A 72 -2.01 8.00 -2.16
N LEU A 73 -2.76 6.98 -2.60
CA LEU A 73 -4.12 6.71 -2.15
C LEU A 73 -4.16 5.74 -0.96
N LEU A 74 -3.00 5.26 -0.54
CA LEU A 74 -2.86 4.23 0.47
C LEU A 74 -2.21 4.80 1.73
N ARG A 75 -2.52 4.17 2.86
CA ARG A 75 -1.79 4.30 4.11
C ARG A 75 -1.22 2.94 4.47
N LEU A 76 0.06 2.90 4.80
CA LEU A 76 0.72 1.70 5.32
C LEU A 76 0.21 1.41 6.73
N LEU A 77 -0.39 0.23 6.92
CA LEU A 77 -0.77 -0.24 8.24
C LEU A 77 0.48 -0.79 8.96
N PRO A 78 0.60 -0.61 10.27
CA PRO A 78 1.65 -1.29 11.02
C PRO A 78 1.47 -2.79 10.81
N ASP A 79 2.57 -3.48 10.48
CA ASP A 79 2.59 -4.94 10.57
C ASP A 79 2.11 -5.30 11.98
N ALA A 80 1.11 -6.17 12.06
CA ALA A 80 0.75 -6.74 13.35
C ALA A 80 2.05 -7.34 13.92
N PRO A 81 2.40 -7.08 15.20
CA PRO A 81 3.60 -7.65 15.76
C PRO A 81 3.51 -9.17 15.60
N ASP A 82 4.43 -9.72 14.84
CA ASP A 82 4.64 -11.15 14.63
C ASP A 82 5.06 -11.74 16.00
N GLY A 83 4.08 -12.03 16.88
CA GLY A 83 4.38 -12.18 18.30
C GLY A 83 3.30 -12.81 19.18
N ALA A 84 2.30 -13.48 18.62
CA ALA A 84 1.34 -14.28 19.39
C ALA A 84 1.16 -15.69 18.84
N ALA A 85 2.24 -16.37 18.45
CA ALA A 85 2.21 -17.81 18.19
C ALA A 85 3.59 -18.48 18.24
N ARG A 86 4.22 -18.52 19.43
CA ARG A 86 4.90 -19.75 19.84
C ARG A 86 4.13 -20.33 21.02
N ARG A 87 3.15 -21.19 20.73
CA ARG A 87 2.62 -22.14 21.70
C ARG A 87 3.49 -23.38 21.66
N GLU A 88 4.27 -23.61 22.71
CA GLU A 88 4.66 -24.91 23.29
C GLU A 88 4.99 -24.57 24.75
N GLY A 89 4.48 -25.13 25.85
CA GLY A 89 3.60 -26.23 26.26
C GLY A 89 3.76 -26.32 27.80
N PRO A 90 2.83 -26.89 28.59
CA PRO A 90 2.97 -26.94 30.04
C PRO A 90 3.98 -28.03 30.45
N GLY A 91 4.84 -27.72 31.42
CA GLY A 91 5.76 -28.65 32.07
C GLY A 91 6.11 -28.16 33.46
#